data_AF-A0A7S2WEQ3-F1
#
_entry.id   AF-A0A7S2WEQ3-F1
#
_cell.length_a   1.000
_cell.length_b   1.000
_cell.length_c   1.000
_cell.angle_alpha   90.00
_cell.angle_beta   90.00
_cell.angle_gamma   90.00
#
_symmetry.space_group_name_H-M   'P 1'
#
loop_
_entity.id
_entity.type
_entity.pdbx_description
1 polymer ?
#
loop_
_entity_poly.entity_id
_entity_poly.type
_entity_poly.pdbx_seq_one_letter_code
_entity_poly.pdbx_strand_id
1 'polypeptide(L)'
;QVLTPLTFSVWASSEGFRLWFGYTGNLQEKLPQLSVFMLLSLFPQLPCLIYLLHLQELQLPFERAMSASLVVFVCFELLIGYMTIKSLVKKQTQSYFQLLVEEEQDDFDEFGRKY
;
A
#
# COMPACT_ATOMS: atom_id res chain seq x y z
N GLN A 1 32.03 -2.49 3.08
CA GLN A 1 31.97 -2.33 1.61
C GLN A 1 31.02 -3.33 0.93
N VAL A 2 30.79 -4.54 1.47
CA VAL A 2 29.86 -5.52 0.90
C VAL A 2 28.37 -5.25 1.25
N LEU A 3 28.11 -4.45 2.28
CA LEU A 3 26.76 -4.16 2.76
C LEU A 3 25.96 -3.25 1.81
N THR A 4 26.65 -2.34 1.12
CA THR A 4 26.08 -1.35 0.20
C THR A 4 25.48 -1.94 -1.08
N PRO A 5 26.14 -2.88 -1.80
CA PRO A 5 25.50 -3.54 -2.95
C PRO A 5 24.34 -4.46 -2.54
N LEU A 6 24.40 -5.03 -1.33
CA LEU A 6 23.35 -5.90 -0.79
C LEU A 6 22.07 -5.11 -0.49
N THR A 7 22.22 -3.95 0.15
CA THR A 7 21.11 -3.00 0.36
C THR A 7 20.53 -2.50 -0.96
N PHE A 8 21.36 -2.19 -1.96
CA PHE A 8 20.89 -1.78 -3.29
C PHE A 8 20.09 -2.88 -4.01
N SER A 9 20.50 -4.14 -3.86
CA SER A 9 19.84 -5.29 -4.48
C SER A 9 18.48 -5.59 -3.85
N VAL A 10 18.40 -5.51 -2.52
CA VAL A 10 17.14 -5.63 -1.77
C VAL A 10 16.21 -4.47 -2.12
N TRP A 11 16.75 -3.25 -2.21
CA TRP A 11 15.98 -2.07 -2.58
C TRP A 11 15.42 -2.19 -4.01
N ALA A 12 16.23 -2.57 -4.99
CA ALA A 12 15.78 -2.74 -6.38
C ALA A 12 14.71 -3.83 -6.54
N SER A 13 14.83 -4.92 -5.76
CA SER A 13 13.82 -5.99 -5.75
C SER A 13 12.50 -5.47 -5.16
N SER A 14 12.56 -4.72 -4.05
CA SER A 14 11.38 -4.07 -3.44
C SER A 14 10.71 -3.08 -4.38
N GLU A 15 11.49 -2.32 -5.17
CA GLU A 15 11.00 -1.37 -6.18
C GLU A 15 10.19 -2.09 -7.27
N GLY A 16 10.68 -3.24 -7.75
CA GLY A 16 9.98 -4.07 -8.74
C GLY A 16 8.63 -4.58 -8.23
N PHE A 17 8.58 -5.06 -6.98
CA PHE A 17 7.31 -5.44 -6.36
C PHE A 17 6.40 -4.23 -6.14
N ARG A 18 6.93 -3.05 -5.74
CA ARG A 18 6.13 -1.82 -5.60
C ARG A 18 5.48 -1.39 -6.91
N LEU A 19 6.22 -1.43 -8.02
CA LEU A 19 5.69 -1.13 -9.34
C LEU A 19 4.60 -2.13 -9.74
N TRP A 20 4.83 -3.42 -9.51
CA TRP A 20 3.85 -4.46 -9.81
C TRP A 20 2.56 -4.32 -8.98
N PHE A 21 2.68 -4.13 -7.67
CA PHE A 21 1.53 -3.97 -6.78
C PHE A 21 0.84 -2.62 -6.93
N GLY A 22 1.58 -1.55 -7.27
CA GLY A 22 1.02 -0.24 -7.60
C GLY A 22 0.22 -0.28 -8.90
N TYR A 23 0.73 -0.94 -9.94
CA TYR A 23 0.01 -1.16 -11.20
C TYR A 23 -1.23 -2.04 -10.97
N THR A 24 -1.07 -3.16 -10.28
CA THR A 24 -2.18 -4.10 -10.00
C THR A 24 -3.25 -3.46 -9.09
N GLY A 25 -2.85 -2.67 -8.09
CA GLY A 25 -3.75 -1.96 -7.20
C GLY A 25 -4.56 -0.86 -7.89
N ASN A 26 -3.98 -0.18 -8.89
CA ASN A 26 -4.70 0.79 -9.72
C ASN A 26 -5.66 0.10 -10.71
N LEU A 27 -5.29 -1.09 -11.21
CA LEU A 27 -6.04 -1.78 -12.26
C LEU A 27 -7.12 -2.74 -11.72
N GLN A 28 -7.01 -3.23 -10.48
CA GLN A 28 -7.97 -4.18 -9.91
C GLN A 28 -8.89 -3.59 -8.84
N GLU A 29 -8.64 -2.37 -8.34
CA GLU A 29 -9.41 -1.75 -7.23
C GLU A 29 -9.61 -2.67 -6.00
N LYS A 30 -8.74 -3.68 -5.82
CA LYS A 30 -8.86 -4.64 -4.73
C LYS A 30 -8.05 -4.17 -3.51
N LEU A 31 -8.78 -3.80 -2.45
CA LEU A 31 -8.30 -3.49 -1.10
C LEU A 31 -7.08 -4.30 -0.59
N PRO A 32 -6.98 -5.63 -0.81
CA PRO A 32 -5.86 -6.40 -0.28
C PRO A 32 -4.51 -6.05 -0.92
N GLN A 33 -4.45 -5.71 -2.21
CA GLN A 33 -3.17 -5.51 -2.91
C GLN A 33 -2.50 -4.19 -2.55
N LEU A 34 -3.29 -3.14 -2.31
CA LEU A 34 -2.80 -1.87 -1.77
C LEU A 34 -2.31 -2.01 -0.33
N SER A 35 -2.96 -2.87 0.47
CA SER A 35 -2.49 -3.17 1.83
C SER A 35 -1.14 -3.87 1.80
N VAL A 36 -0.94 -4.80 0.85
CA VAL A 36 0.37 -5.43 0.58
C VAL A 36 1.39 -4.39 0.11
N PHE A 37 1.03 -3.46 -0.77
CA PHE A 37 1.90 -2.35 -1.17
C PHE A 37 2.34 -1.49 0.03
N MET A 38 1.40 -1.08 0.89
CA MET A 38 1.68 -0.34 2.13
C MET A 38 2.58 -1.13 3.08
N LEU A 39 2.29 -2.42 3.28
CA LEU A 39 3.04 -3.30 4.17
C LEU A 39 4.45 -3.56 3.63
N LEU A 40 4.59 -3.77 2.33
CA LEU A 40 5.88 -3.93 1.64
C LEU A 40 6.66 -2.61 1.54
N SER A 41 6.00 -1.47 1.70
CA SER A 41 6.65 -0.16 1.80
C SER A 41 7.11 0.11 3.24
N LEU A 42 6.31 -0.26 4.24
CA LEU A 42 6.67 -0.15 5.66
C LEU A 42 7.77 -1.13 6.08
N PHE A 43 7.73 -2.38 5.61
CA PHE A 43 8.60 -3.45 6.09
C PHE A 43 10.10 -3.24 5.79
N PRO A 44 10.54 -2.74 4.63
CA PRO A 44 11.93 -2.35 4.39
C PRO A 44 12.25 -0.92 4.88
N GLN A 45 11.26 -0.02 4.93
CA GLN A 45 11.45 1.35 5.45
C GLN A 45 11.71 1.37 6.96
N LEU A 46 11.02 0.54 7.76
CA LEU A 46 11.21 0.46 9.22
C LEU A 46 12.63 0.06 9.65
N PRO A 47 13.25 -1.02 9.13
CA PRO A 47 14.64 -1.36 9.45
C PRO A 47 15.61 -0.30 8.92
N CYS A 48 15.33 0.37 7.80
CA CYS A 48 16.13 1.54 7.37
C CYS A 48 16.03 2.70 8.36
N LEU A 49 14.85 3.00 8.89
CA LEU A 49 14.62 4.01 9.93
C LEU A 49 15.37 3.68 11.22
N ILE A 50 15.33 2.41 11.66
CA ILE A 50 16.01 1.94 12.87
C ILE A 50 17.53 1.97 12.70
N TYR A 51 18.05 1.45 11.58
CA TYR A 51 19.47 1.54 11.22
C TYR A 51 19.92 3.01 11.22
N LEU A 52 19.06 3.83 10.62
CA LEU A 52 19.10 5.26 10.54
C LEU A 52 19.43 5.97 11.87
N LEU A 53 18.59 5.65 12.85
CA LEU A 53 18.44 6.37 14.10
C LEU A 53 19.42 5.90 15.19
N HIS A 54 19.79 4.62 15.16
CA HIS A 54 20.53 3.99 16.27
C HIS A 54 21.88 3.41 15.90
N LEU A 55 22.14 3.07 14.64
CA LEU A 55 23.30 2.26 14.28
C LEU A 55 24.46 3.05 13.67
N GLN A 56 24.28 4.36 13.47
CA GLN A 56 25.28 5.20 12.80
C GLN A 56 26.06 6.05 13.80
N GLU A 57 27.24 5.58 14.21
CA GLU A 57 28.13 6.31 15.13
C GLU A 57 28.93 7.45 14.46
N LEU A 58 28.99 7.47 13.12
CA LEU A 58 29.64 8.54 12.35
C LEU A 58 28.70 9.04 11.24
N GLN A 59 27.86 10.01 11.58
CA GLN A 59 26.91 10.61 10.65
C GLN A 59 27.58 11.71 9.82
N LEU A 60 27.85 11.41 8.55
CA LEU A 60 28.18 12.44 7.56
C LEU A 60 26.93 13.29 7.29
N PRO A 61 27.07 14.60 6.99
CA PRO A 61 25.93 15.49 6.74
C PRO A 61 25.05 15.01 5.58
N PHE A 62 25.64 14.28 4.63
CA PHE A 62 24.94 13.66 3.51
C PHE A 62 23.97 12.54 3.93
N GLU A 63 24.41 11.66 4.83
CA GLU A 63 23.60 10.53 5.34
C GLU A 63 22.37 11.06 6.09
N ARG A 64 22.53 12.16 6.84
CA ARG A 64 21.45 12.83 7.55
C ARG A 64 20.43 13.50 6.61
N ALA A 65 20.87 14.01 5.46
CA ALA A 65 19.94 14.57 4.46
C ALA A 65 19.11 13.46 3.79
N MET A 66 19.75 12.34 3.43
CA MET A 66 19.08 11.18 2.85
C MET A 66 18.06 10.58 3.84
N SER A 67 18.44 10.44 5.10
CA SER A 67 17.53 10.09 6.20
C SER A 67 16.28 10.95 6.23
N ALA A 68 16.47 12.27 6.32
CA ALA A 68 15.37 13.21 6.47
C ALA A 68 14.42 13.10 5.27
N SER A 69 14.97 12.98 4.06
CA SER A 69 14.17 12.76 2.85
C SER A 69 13.38 11.45 2.91
N LEU A 70 13.99 10.37 3.41
CA LEU A 70 13.32 9.06 3.56
C LEU A 70 12.15 9.13 4.54
N VAL A 71 12.32 9.81 5.68
CA VAL A 71 11.25 10.02 6.66
C VAL A 71 10.09 10.80 6.04
N VAL A 72 10.40 11.87 5.31
CA VAL A 72 9.38 12.68 4.61
C VAL A 72 8.63 11.83 3.59
N PHE A 73 9.34 11.03 2.78
CA PHE A 73 8.73 10.13 1.80
C PHE A 73 7.81 9.11 2.45
N VAL A 74 8.23 8.46 3.55
CA VAL A 74 7.41 7.50 4.31
C VAL A 74 6.12 8.15 4.81
N CYS A 75 6.19 9.38 5.32
CA CYS A 75 5.02 10.11 5.78
C CYS A 75 4.03 10.38 4.62
N PHE A 76 4.52 10.77 3.45
CA PHE A 76 3.67 10.93 2.27
C PHE A 76 3.07 9.60 1.80
N GLU A 77 3.85 8.51 1.79
CA GLU A 77 3.39 7.17 1.45
C GLU A 77 2.24 6.73 2.36
N LEU A 78 2.37 6.95 3.67
CA LEU A 78 1.32 6.65 4.65
C LEU A 78 0.05 7.49 4.42
N LEU A 79 0.17 8.79 4.16
CA LEU A 79 -0.97 9.66 3.92
C LEU A 79 -1.73 9.28 2.66
N ILE A 80 -1.02 9.10 1.54
CA ILE A 80 -1.62 8.72 0.26
C ILE A 80 -2.21 7.32 0.34
N GLY A 81 -1.50 6.38 0.96
CA GLY A 81 -1.98 5.02 1.18
C GLY A 81 -3.25 4.99 2.03
N TYR A 82 -3.32 5.79 3.11
CA TYR A 82 -4.52 5.93 3.93
C TYR A 82 -5.71 6.49 3.14
N MET A 83 -5.50 7.56 2.36
CA MET A 83 -6.56 8.14 1.52
C MET A 83 -7.07 7.13 0.50
N THR A 84 -6.16 6.34 -0.08
CA THR A 84 -6.51 5.32 -1.08
C THR A 84 -7.30 4.17 -0.47
N ILE A 85 -6.90 3.66 0.71
CA ILE A 85 -7.68 2.64 1.45
C ILE A 85 -9.09 3.17 1.73
N LYS A 86 -9.23 4.41 2.21
CA LYS A 86 -10.53 5.02 2.50
C LYS A 86 -11.42 5.11 1.25
N SER A 87 -10.85 5.49 0.11
CA SER A 87 -11.58 5.57 -1.16
C SER A 87 -12.02 4.18 -1.64
N LEU A 88 -11.18 3.16 -1.47
CA LEU A 88 -11.48 1.79 -1.88
C LEU A 88 -12.54 1.12 -1.00
N VAL A 89 -12.52 1.35 0.32
CA VAL A 89 -13.58 0.84 1.22
C VAL A 89 -14.94 1.40 0.80
N LYS A 90 -14.99 2.70 0.48
CA LYS A 90 -16.22 3.34 0.00
C LYS A 90 -16.74 2.69 -1.29
N LYS A 91 -15.85 2.37 -2.25
CA LYS A 91 -16.23 1.71 -3.51
C LYS A 91 -16.72 0.28 -3.29
N GLN A 92 -16.04 -0.51 -2.44
CA GLN A 92 -16.49 -1.86 -2.12
C GLN A 92 -17.87 -1.86 -1.45
N THR A 93 -18.10 -1.00 -0.46
CA THR A 93 -19.42 -0.90 0.19
C THR A 93 -20.53 -0.58 -0.80
N GLN A 94 -20.29 0.30 -1.78
CA GLN A 94 -21.28 0.61 -2.81
C GLN A 94 -21.58 -0.59 -3.72
N SER A 95 -20.56 -1.34 -4.12
CA SER A 95 -20.75 -2.54 -4.95
C SER A 95 -21.50 -3.65 -4.21
N TYR A 96 -21.19 -3.90 -2.93
CA TYR A 96 -21.93 -4.88 -2.12
C TYR A 96 -23.40 -4.46 -1.91
N PHE A 97 -23.66 -3.17 -1.71
CA PHE A 97 -25.02 -2.67 -1.53
C PHE A 97 -25.85 -2.83 -2.81
N GLN A 98 -25.27 -2.58 -4.00
CA GLN A 98 -25.97 -2.78 -5.27
C GLN A 98 -26.38 -4.24 -5.49
N LEU A 99 -25.49 -5.18 -5.20
CA LEU A 99 -25.78 -6.62 -5.34
C LEU A 99 -26.91 -7.07 -4.41
N LEU A 100 -26.96 -6.57 -3.18
CA LEU A 100 -28.05 -6.90 -2.24
C LEU A 100 -29.41 -6.37 -2.72
N VAL A 101 -29.43 -5.16 -3.29
CA VAL A 101 -30.66 -4.58 -3.85
C VAL A 101 -31.13 -5.34 -5.09
N GLU A 102 -30.19 -5.84 -5.92
CA GLU A 102 -30.51 -6.64 -7.11
C GLU A 102 -31.08 -8.01 -6.74
N GLU A 103 -30.51 -8.69 -5.73
CA GLU A 103 -31.08 -9.96 -5.24
C GLU A 103 -32.46 -9.79 -4.59
N GLU A 104 -32.68 -8.73 -3.79
CA GLU A 104 -33.99 -8.48 -3.17
C GLU A 104 -35.08 -8.20 -4.23
N GLN A 105 -34.71 -7.57 -5.34
CA GLN A 105 -35.62 -7.29 -6.44
C GLN A 105 -35.93 -8.52 -7.29
N ASP A 106 -34.94 -9.37 -7.58
CA ASP A 106 -35.17 -10.65 -8.28
C ASP A 106 -36.10 -11.59 -7.50
N ASP A 107 -35.97 -11.65 -6.16
CA ASP A 107 -36.88 -12.40 -5.29
C ASP A 107 -38.33 -11.87 -5.37
N PHE A 108 -38.50 -10.54 -5.44
CA PHE A 108 -39.82 -9.91 -5.56
C PHE A 108 -40.48 -10.19 -6.91
N ASP A 109 -39.69 -10.14 -7.99
CA ASP A 109 -40.16 -10.44 -9.35
C ASP A 109 -40.46 -11.94 -9.53
N GLU A 110 -39.74 -12.83 -8.86
CA GLU A 110 -40.05 -14.26 -8.81
C GLU A 110 -41.36 -14.53 -8.03
N PHE A 111 -41.56 -13.87 -6.88
CA PHE A 111 -42.79 -13.99 -6.11
C PHE A 111 -44.01 -13.47 -6.89
N GLY A 112 -43.88 -12.32 -7.55
CA GLY A 112 -44.94 -11.73 -8.37
C GLY A 112 -45.33 -12.56 -9.61
N ARG A 113 -44.45 -13.45 -10.09
CA ARG A 113 -44.78 -14.41 -11.17
C ARG A 113 -45.48 -15.68 -10.68
N LYS A 114 -45.42 -15.97 -9.38
CA LYS A 114 -45.87 -17.25 -8.80
C LYS A 114 -47.31 -17.18 -8.25
N TYR A 115 -47.87 -15.99 -8.13
CA TYR A 115 -49.22 -15.70 -7.64
C TYR A 115 -50.00 -14.85 -8.66
#